data_AF-A0A1Q6HPS0-F1
#
_entry.id   AF-A0A1Q6HPS0-F1
#
_cell.length_a   1.000
_cell.length_b   1.000
_cell.length_c   1.000
_cell.angle_alpha   90.00
_cell.angle_beta   90.00
_cell.angle_gamma   90.00
#
_symmetry.space_group_name_H-M   'P 1'
#
loop_
_entity.id
_entity.type
_entity.pdbx_description
1 polymer ?
#
loop_
_entity_poly.entity_id
_entity_poly.type
_entity_poly.pdbx_seq_one_letter_code
_entity_poly.pdbx_strand_id
1 'polypeptide(L)'
;MNKTTEKIPTWSLCYLTGGDRAGLTEEEVRLIDKWTSDWQVQIVSPLTDMDGNAQPYFSYYPLFGLPAEVEDCDILYLNDNPAKI
;
A
#
# COMPACT_ATOMS: atom_id res chain seq x y z
N MET A 1 6.22 16.83 -3.69
CA MET A 1 5.25 15.73 -3.53
C MET A 1 5.54 14.76 -4.66
N ASN A 2 5.90 13.55 -4.28
CA ASN A 2 6.38 12.51 -5.17
C ASN A 2 5.23 11.53 -5.45
N LYS A 3 5.27 10.90 -6.62
CA LYS A 3 4.30 9.88 -7.04
C LYS A 3 5.03 8.63 -7.50
N THR A 4 4.58 7.47 -7.03
CA THR A 4 4.99 6.16 -7.54
C THR A 4 3.77 5.25 -7.67
N THR A 5 3.90 4.15 -8.41
CA THR A 5 2.91 3.08 -8.47
C THR A 5 3.55 1.81 -7.89
N GLU A 6 2.97 1.26 -6.84
CA GLU A 6 3.54 0.11 -6.12
C GLU A 6 2.50 -0.99 -5.90
N LYS A 7 2.99 -2.20 -5.64
CA LYS A 7 2.19 -3.39 -5.34
C LYS A 7 1.79 -3.42 -3.88
N ILE A 8 0.57 -3.02 -3.55
CA ILE A 8 0.08 -2.98 -2.17
C ILE A 8 -0.69 -4.26 -1.84
N PRO A 9 -0.36 -4.95 -0.74
CA PRO A 9 -1.12 -6.13 -0.33
C PRO A 9 -2.60 -5.82 -0.09
N THR A 10 -3.51 -6.63 -0.65
CA THR A 10 -4.96 -6.37 -0.58
C THR A 10 -5.48 -6.36 0.85
N TRP A 11 -4.90 -7.20 1.73
CA TRP A 11 -5.23 -7.22 3.15
C TRP A 11 -4.99 -5.88 3.87
N SER A 12 -4.12 -5.01 3.34
CA SER A 12 -3.79 -3.72 3.94
C SER A 12 -4.63 -2.54 3.42
N LEU A 13 -5.34 -2.70 2.30
CA LEU A 13 -5.96 -1.59 1.57
C LEU A 13 -7.08 -0.90 2.37
N CYS A 14 -7.89 -1.64 3.10
CA CYS A 14 -8.95 -1.07 3.94
C CYS A 14 -8.39 -0.13 5.02
N TYR A 15 -7.21 -0.46 5.57
CA TYR A 15 -6.56 0.40 6.55
C TYR A 15 -5.96 1.64 5.89
N LEU A 16 -5.32 1.49 4.74
CA LEU A 16 -4.66 2.58 4.02
C LEU A 16 -5.63 3.61 3.41
N THR A 17 -6.80 3.16 2.95
CA THR A 17 -7.77 4.02 2.25
C THR A 17 -8.91 4.49 3.14
N GLY A 18 -9.30 3.68 4.14
CA GLY A 18 -10.45 3.94 5.01
C GLY A 18 -10.14 3.99 6.50
N GLY A 19 -8.90 3.71 6.92
CA GLY A 19 -8.51 3.63 8.33
C GLY A 19 -9.08 2.42 9.07
N ASP A 20 -9.65 1.44 8.36
CA ASP A 20 -10.23 0.24 8.97
C ASP A 20 -9.14 -0.78 9.34
N ARG A 21 -9.03 -1.08 10.64
CA ARG A 21 -8.04 -2.03 11.20
C ARG A 21 -8.61 -3.44 11.34
N ALA A 22 -9.88 -3.66 11.01
CA ALA A 22 -10.51 -4.96 11.19
C ALA A 22 -9.79 -6.05 10.38
N GLY A 23 -9.49 -7.17 11.02
CA GLY A 23 -8.79 -8.30 10.39
C GLY A 23 -7.26 -8.16 10.33
N LEU A 24 -6.69 -7.04 10.76
CA LEU A 24 -5.24 -6.86 10.89
C LEU A 24 -4.74 -7.26 12.27
N THR A 25 -3.57 -7.89 12.30
CA THR A 25 -2.79 -8.10 13.52
C THR A 25 -2.06 -6.82 13.92
N GLU A 26 -1.65 -6.72 15.18
CA GLU A 26 -0.84 -5.59 15.67
C GLU A 26 0.51 -5.46 14.95
N GLU A 27 1.08 -6.57 14.47
CA GLU A 27 2.34 -6.58 13.72
C GLU A 27 2.16 -5.98 12.32
N GLU A 28 1.08 -6.34 11.63
CA GLU A 28 0.70 -5.78 10.34
C GLU A 28 0.40 -4.29 10.42
N VAL A 29 -0.33 -3.86 11.45
CA VAL A 29 -0.59 -2.42 11.66
C VAL A 29 0.72 -1.66 11.88
N ARG A 30 1.62 -2.17 12.73
CA ARG A 30 2.92 -1.52 12.95
C ARG A 30 3.76 -1.46 11.68
N LEU A 31 3.71 -2.49 10.84
CA LEU A 31 4.39 -2.50 9.55
C LEU A 31 3.87 -1.39 8.64
N ILE A 32 2.54 -1.25 8.54
CA ILE A 32 1.89 -0.22 7.73
C ILE A 32 2.18 1.19 8.29
N ASP A 33 2.01 1.39 9.60
CA ASP A 33 2.26 2.68 10.26
C ASP A 33 3.71 3.11 10.10
N LYS A 34 4.66 2.18 10.22
CA LYS A 34 6.07 2.44 9.98
C LYS A 34 6.31 2.88 8.54
N TRP A 35 5.81 2.13 7.56
CA TRP A 35 6.00 2.45 6.15
C TRP A 35 5.38 3.81 5.78
N THR A 36 4.13 4.06 6.18
CA THR A 36 3.44 5.34 5.92
C THR A 36 4.18 6.52 6.55
N SER A 37 4.71 6.36 7.76
CA SER A 37 5.51 7.38 8.44
C SER A 37 6.86 7.61 7.75
N ASP A 38 7.59 6.55 7.43
CA ASP A 38 8.91 6.60 6.79
C ASP A 38 8.82 7.29 5.41
N TRP A 39 7.76 7.05 4.65
CA TRP A 39 7.53 7.67 3.33
C TRP A 39 6.81 9.02 3.41
N GLN A 40 6.20 9.34 4.54
CA GLN A 40 5.25 10.46 4.69
C GLN A 40 4.12 10.37 3.66
N VAL A 41 3.48 9.20 3.60
CA VAL A 41 2.37 8.92 2.67
C VAL A 41 1.20 9.87 2.93
N GLN A 42 0.68 10.44 1.85
CA GLN A 42 -0.47 11.35 1.88
C GLN A 42 -1.71 10.64 1.35
N ILE A 43 -1.59 9.92 0.23
CA ILE A 43 -2.69 9.22 -0.44
C ILE A 43 -2.19 7.88 -0.96
N VAL A 44 -3.02 6.85 -0.80
CA VAL A 44 -2.93 5.56 -1.50
C VAL A 44 -4.20 5.39 -2.31
N SER A 45 -4.08 5.18 -3.62
CA SER A 45 -5.21 5.04 -4.54
C SER A 45 -5.05 3.77 -5.38
N PRO A 46 -5.87 2.73 -5.15
CA PRO A 46 -5.88 1.54 -6.01
C PRO A 46 -6.18 1.90 -7.46
N LEU A 47 -5.48 1.25 -8.38
CA LEU A 47 -5.76 1.33 -9.80
C LEU A 47 -6.94 0.42 -10.14
N THR A 48 -7.91 0.96 -10.86
CA THR A 48 -9.06 0.22 -11.36
C THR A 48 -9.04 0.14 -12.88
N ASP A 49 -9.72 -0.87 -13.42
CA ASP A 49 -9.94 -0.96 -14.87
C ASP A 49 -10.95 0.10 -15.37
N MET A 50 -11.25 0.08 -16.67
CA MET A 50 -12.19 1.03 -17.29
C MET A 50 -13.62 0.92 -16.74
N ASP A 51 -13.98 -0.23 -16.17
CA ASP A 51 -15.28 -0.50 -15.57
C ASP A 51 -15.28 -0.19 -14.05
N GLY A 52 -14.15 0.27 -13.51
CA GLY A 52 -13.97 0.62 -12.11
C GLY A 52 -13.71 -0.57 -11.19
N ASN A 53 -13.40 -1.75 -11.73
CA ASN A 53 -13.14 -2.93 -10.91
C ASN A 53 -11.67 -2.99 -10.48
N ALA A 54 -11.45 -3.52 -9.27
CA ALA A 54 -10.14 -3.93 -8.80
C ALA A 54 -9.64 -5.12 -9.63
N GLN A 55 -8.32 -5.17 -9.86
CA GLN A 55 -7.66 -6.24 -10.61
C GLN A 55 -6.52 -6.85 -9.76
N PRO A 56 -6.85 -7.54 -8.65
CA PRO A 56 -5.85 -8.10 -7.77
C PRO A 56 -5.08 -9.25 -8.44
N TYR A 57 -3.81 -9.41 -8.08
CA TYR A 57 -2.97 -10.49 -8.56
C TYR A 57 -1.95 -10.93 -7.50
N PHE A 58 -1.41 -12.14 -7.60
CA PHE A 58 -0.40 -12.59 -6.64
C PHE A 58 0.99 -12.04 -6.98
N SER A 59 1.70 -11.50 -5.98
CA SER A 59 3.08 -11.04 -6.09
C SER A 59 3.97 -11.69 -5.05
N TYR A 60 5.15 -12.12 -5.50
CA TYR A 60 6.23 -12.56 -4.61
C TYR A 60 6.97 -11.38 -3.95
N TYR A 61 6.77 -10.16 -4.45
CA TYR A 61 7.47 -8.95 -4.02
C TYR A 61 6.46 -7.80 -3.87
N PRO A 62 5.57 -7.85 -2.85
CA PRO A 62 4.79 -6.68 -2.48
C PRO A 62 5.69 -5.57 -1.92
N LEU A 63 5.17 -4.34 -1.84
CA LEU A 63 5.90 -3.21 -1.29
C LEU A 63 6.36 -3.45 0.15
N PHE A 64 5.56 -4.17 0.92
CA PHE A 64 5.86 -4.58 2.28
C PHE A 64 5.19 -5.93 2.60
N GLY A 65 5.69 -6.59 3.64
CA GLY A 65 5.14 -7.87 4.11
C GLY A 65 5.66 -9.07 3.32
N LEU A 66 4.92 -10.17 3.43
CA LEU A 66 5.21 -11.45 2.76
C LEU A 66 4.49 -11.54 1.41
N PRO A 67 4.91 -12.45 0.50
CA PRO A 67 4.20 -12.73 -0.74
C PRO A 67 2.68 -12.86 -0.54
N ALA A 68 1.91 -12.10 -1.31
CA ALA A 68 0.49 -11.93 -1.11
C ALA A 68 -0.22 -11.55 -2.40
N GLU A 69 -1.55 -11.59 -2.36
CA GLU A 69 -2.38 -10.89 -3.33
C GLU A 69 -2.20 -9.37 -3.16
N VAL A 70 -2.03 -8.68 -4.27
CA VAL A 70 -1.74 -7.23 -4.33
C VAL A 70 -2.63 -6.55 -5.36
N GLU A 71 -2.81 -5.25 -5.18
CA GLU A 71 -3.29 -4.34 -6.22
C GLU A 71 -2.22 -3.27 -6.47
N ASP A 72 -2.09 -2.86 -7.74
CA ASP A 72 -1.24 -1.72 -8.07
C ASP A 72 -1.93 -0.45 -7.58
N CYS A 73 -1.22 0.35 -6.78
CA CYS A 73 -1.74 1.58 -6.21
C CYS A 73 -0.84 2.76 -6.55
N ASP A 74 -1.45 3.88 -6.92
CA ASP A 74 -0.78 5.17 -6.98
C ASP A 74 -0.59 5.72 -5.57
N ILE A 75 0.64 6.09 -5.24
CA ILE A 75 1.04 6.58 -3.92
C ILE A 75 1.56 8.01 -4.06
N LEU A 76 0.95 8.94 -3.32
CA LEU A 76 1.46 10.29 -3.15
C LEU A 76 2.15 10.41 -1.79
N TYR A 77 3.39 10.86 -1.79
CA TYR A 77 4.23 10.90 -0.60
C TYR A 77 5.17 12.12 -0.60
N LEU A 78 5.72 12.47 0.56
CA LEU A 78 6.53 13.68 0.73
C LEU A 78 8.02 13.40 0.91
N ASN A 79 8.41 12.19 1.32
CA ASN A 79 9.83 11.88 1.49
C ASN A 79 10.53 11.76 0.12
N ASP A 80 11.68 12.41 -0.04
CA ASP A 80 12.46 12.42 -1.29
C ASP A 80 13.30 11.15 -1.51
N ASN A 81 13.28 10.16 -0.59
CA ASN A 81 14.08 8.95 -0.78
C ASN A 81 13.60 7.69 -0.04
N PRO A 82 12.55 7.01 -0.53
CA PRO A 82 12.14 5.73 0.04
C PRO A 82 13.04 4.53 -0.32
N ALA A 83 13.84 4.65 -1.40
CA ALA A 83 14.65 3.56 -1.94
C ALA A 83 16.12 3.53 -1.46
N LYS A 84 16.52 4.42 -0.53
CA LYS A 84 17.82 4.34 0.16
C LYS A 84 17.71 3.41 1.36
N ILE A 85 17.59 2.11 1.10
CA ILE A 85 17.88 1.06 2.06
C ILE A 85 18.95 0.15 1.44
#